data_AF-A0A858RG29-F1
#
_entry.id   AF-A0A858RG29-F1
#
_cell.length_a   1.000
_cell.length_b   1.000
_cell.length_c   1.000
_cell.angle_alpha   90.00
_cell.angle_beta   90.00
_cell.angle_gamma   90.00
#
_symmetry.space_group_name_H-M   'P 1'
#
loop_
_entity.id
_entity.type
_entity.pdbx_description
1 polymer ?
#
loop_
_entity_poly.entity_id
_entity_poly.type
_entity_poly.pdbx_seq_one_letter_code
_entity_poly.pdbx_strand_id
1 'polypeptide(L)'
;MPPGIHAAVMRVILSSVWLCFAAARVAAQVAAPPEVAASAQTAVQNLGKQVVLGNHLVAVEKMYPHWKETLAKQDGGIEKLEAKVAEISKMMQEKGIQVISFRPDPTAKVTAYEVTPGKEVVQEGGKAVEKLIYKKWLLIVPTVTEYRVSLPAERGAAPRMEVITTRGFQVAISDKGRNDWTFIDGSGARVSDLRRLFITLPENMQLPEIQRQAGKNQ
;
A
#
# COMPACT_ATOMS: atom_id res chain seq x y z
N MET A 1 -1.87 -74.70 52.68
CA MET A 1 -1.61 -75.10 51.27
C MET A 1 -1.41 -73.83 50.44
N PRO A 2 -0.34 -73.74 49.63
CA PRO A 2 0.02 -72.62 48.72
C PRO A 2 -0.78 -72.74 47.39
N PRO A 3 -0.53 -72.00 46.27
CA PRO A 3 0.46 -70.97 45.87
C PRO A 3 -0.24 -69.68 45.30
N GLY A 4 0.38 -68.61 44.77
CA GLY A 4 1.33 -68.44 43.65
C GLY A 4 0.89 -67.17 42.86
N ILE A 5 1.71 -66.12 42.78
CA ILE A 5 2.49 -65.62 41.61
C ILE A 5 1.68 -65.28 40.34
N HIS A 6 2.06 -64.13 39.73
CA HIS A 6 1.76 -63.56 38.40
C HIS A 6 0.77 -62.38 38.41
N ALA A 7 1.03 -61.22 37.83
CA ALA A 7 2.19 -60.69 37.10
C ALA A 7 2.00 -59.16 36.96
N ALA A 8 3.12 -58.44 36.78
CA ALA A 8 3.35 -57.38 35.76
C ALA A 8 2.30 -56.24 35.59
N VAL A 9 2.60 -54.96 35.33
CA VAL A 9 3.78 -54.22 34.86
C VAL A 9 3.34 -52.74 34.73
N MET A 10 4.32 -51.83 34.74
CA MET A 10 4.30 -50.45 34.18
C MET A 10 3.62 -49.28 34.93
N ARG A 11 4.52 -48.47 35.51
CA ARG A 11 4.50 -47.00 35.50
C ARG A 11 4.06 -46.43 34.15
N VAL A 12 3.19 -45.41 34.15
CA VAL A 12 3.36 -44.21 33.31
C VAL A 12 2.86 -42.98 34.08
N ILE A 13 3.78 -42.06 34.34
CA ILE A 13 3.55 -40.68 34.77
C ILE A 13 3.10 -39.92 33.52
N LEU A 14 1.89 -39.36 33.49
CA LEU A 14 1.48 -38.44 32.42
C LEU A 14 1.47 -37.01 32.96
N SER A 15 2.64 -36.37 32.85
CA SER A 15 2.79 -34.92 32.94
C SER A 15 1.93 -34.27 31.85
N SER A 16 0.89 -33.55 32.26
CA SER A 16 0.05 -32.76 31.37
C SER A 16 0.79 -31.48 30.98
N VAL A 17 1.67 -31.59 29.98
CA VAL A 17 2.20 -30.42 29.26
C VAL A 17 1.06 -29.87 28.42
N TRP A 18 0.38 -28.87 28.95
CA TRP A 18 -0.48 -27.99 28.17
C TRP A 18 0.40 -27.24 27.17
N LEU A 19 0.50 -27.78 25.97
CA LEU A 19 1.11 -27.12 24.84
C LEU A 19 0.16 -26.01 24.41
N CYS A 20 0.33 -24.82 24.98
CA CYS A 20 -0.25 -23.59 24.45
C CYS A 20 0.32 -23.35 23.05
N PHE A 21 -0.34 -23.86 22.01
CA PHE A 21 -0.20 -23.34 20.66
C PHE A 21 -0.77 -21.92 20.65
N ALA A 22 0.05 -20.95 21.07
CA ALA A 22 -0.19 -19.56 20.74
C ALA A 22 -0.03 -19.44 19.23
N ALA A 23 -1.16 -19.43 18.51
CA ALA A 23 -1.19 -18.97 17.13
C ALA A 23 -0.71 -17.51 17.14
N ALA A 24 0.56 -17.30 16.78
CA ALA A 24 1.09 -15.98 16.53
C ALA A 24 0.35 -15.40 15.32
N ARG A 25 -0.75 -14.69 15.57
CA ARG A 25 -1.26 -13.69 14.64
C ARG A 25 -0.19 -12.62 14.55
N VAL A 26 0.74 -12.76 13.61
CA VAL A 26 1.68 -11.70 13.27
C VAL A 26 0.83 -10.57 12.71
N ALA A 27 0.51 -9.59 13.55
CA ALA A 27 -0.05 -8.34 13.10
C ALA A 27 1.03 -7.65 12.26
N ALA A 28 0.96 -7.78 10.92
CA ALA A 28 1.90 -7.15 10.01
C ALA A 28 1.84 -5.61 10.04
N GLN A 29 0.83 -5.04 10.70
CA GLN A 29 0.77 -3.61 10.96
C GLN A 29 1.76 -3.25 12.06
N VAL A 30 2.73 -2.40 11.73
CA VAL A 30 3.77 -1.97 12.67
C VAL A 30 3.82 -0.45 12.75
N ALA A 31 4.44 0.06 13.81
CA ALA A 31 4.91 1.43 13.82
C ALA A 31 6.18 1.50 12.96
N ALA A 32 6.08 2.01 11.72
CA ALA A 32 7.27 2.27 10.93
C ALA A 32 8.16 3.30 11.65
N PRO A 33 9.49 3.16 11.56
CA PRO A 33 10.41 4.20 12.02
C PRO A 33 10.05 5.55 11.39
N PRO A 34 10.15 6.68 12.13
CA PRO A 34 9.76 8.01 11.63
C PRO A 34 10.41 8.37 10.29
N GLU A 35 11.66 7.97 10.09
CA GLU A 35 12.43 8.19 8.86
C GLU A 35 11.87 7.44 7.66
N VAL A 36 11.30 6.25 7.85
CA VAL A 36 10.66 5.47 6.78
C VAL A 36 9.35 6.14 6.37
N ALA A 37 8.56 6.57 7.33
CA ALA A 37 7.31 7.31 7.06
C ALA A 37 7.58 8.64 6.35
N ALA A 38 8.57 9.41 6.82
CA ALA A 38 8.98 10.67 6.19
C ALA A 38 9.53 10.46 4.77
N SER A 39 10.30 9.39 4.56
CA SER A 39 10.81 9.02 3.22
C SER A 39 9.67 8.70 2.25
N ALA A 40 8.70 7.88 2.67
CA ALA A 40 7.53 7.55 1.84
C ALA A 40 6.68 8.79 1.52
N GLN A 41 6.41 9.64 2.51
CA GLN A 41 5.68 10.90 2.30
C GLN A 41 6.42 11.82 1.32
N THR A 42 7.75 11.92 1.44
CA THR A 42 8.57 12.69 0.50
C THR A 42 8.50 12.12 -0.91
N ALA A 43 8.52 10.80 -1.06
CA ALA A 43 8.40 10.14 -2.35
C ALA A 43 7.02 10.39 -3.00
N VAL A 44 5.93 10.32 -2.22
CA VAL A 44 4.58 10.69 -2.68
C VAL A 44 4.48 12.16 -3.04
N GLN A 45 5.11 13.05 -2.27
CA GLN A 45 5.17 14.48 -2.58
C GLN A 45 5.91 14.73 -3.91
N ASN A 46 6.99 14.00 -4.18
CA ASN A 46 7.73 14.11 -5.44
C ASN A 46 6.95 13.55 -6.63
N LEU A 47 6.21 12.44 -6.43
CA LEU A 47 5.24 11.94 -7.41
C LEU A 47 4.20 13.02 -7.74
N GLY A 48 3.63 13.66 -6.71
CA GLY A 48 2.66 14.73 -6.86
C GLY A 48 3.18 15.93 -7.64
N LYS A 49 4.43 16.35 -7.40
CA LYS A 49 5.08 17.44 -8.16
C LYS A 49 5.12 17.13 -9.66
N GLN A 50 5.46 15.91 -10.05
CA GLN A 50 5.50 15.50 -11.45
C GLN A 50 4.10 15.54 -12.09
N VAL A 51 3.08 15.08 -11.37
CA VAL A 51 1.68 15.12 -11.83
C VAL A 51 1.19 16.55 -12.01
N VAL A 52 1.53 17.48 -11.10
CA VAL A 52 1.18 18.91 -11.23
C VAL A 52 1.87 19.56 -12.44
N LEU A 53 3.08 19.10 -12.79
CA LEU A 53 3.80 19.54 -14.00
C LEU A 53 3.23 18.89 -15.29
N GLY A 54 2.17 18.09 -15.21
CA GLY A 54 1.56 17.42 -16.36
C GLY A 54 2.27 16.13 -16.78
N ASN A 55 3.33 15.71 -16.07
CA ASN A 55 3.99 14.43 -16.31
C ASN A 55 3.19 13.30 -15.65
N HIS A 56 2.08 12.91 -16.27
CA HIS A 56 1.20 11.85 -15.75
C HIS A 56 1.77 10.44 -15.96
N LEU A 57 2.66 10.25 -16.94
CA LEU A 57 3.30 8.95 -17.21
C LEU A 57 4.21 8.48 -16.06
N VAL A 58 4.69 9.40 -15.23
CA VAL A 58 5.43 9.07 -13.99
C VAL A 58 4.66 8.05 -13.11
N ALA A 59 3.32 8.05 -13.16
CA ALA A 59 2.50 7.11 -12.40
C ALA A 59 2.68 5.67 -12.90
N VAL A 60 2.91 5.47 -14.20
CA VAL A 60 3.20 4.16 -14.81
C VAL A 60 4.68 3.79 -14.62
N GLU A 61 5.59 4.75 -14.69
CA GLU A 61 7.03 4.54 -14.47
C GLU A 61 7.34 4.10 -13.03
N LYS A 62 6.71 4.76 -12.05
CA LYS A 62 6.90 4.47 -10.62
C LYS A 62 5.92 3.45 -10.06
N MET A 63 5.10 2.84 -10.92
CA MET A 63 4.13 1.83 -10.50
C MET A 63 4.84 0.60 -9.93
N TYR A 64 4.26 0.00 -8.88
CA TYR A 64 4.77 -1.25 -8.32
C TYR A 64 4.81 -2.35 -9.41
N PRO A 65 5.95 -3.02 -9.67
CA PRO A 65 6.10 -3.87 -10.86
C PRO A 65 5.03 -4.94 -11.06
N HIS A 66 4.70 -5.72 -10.03
CA HIS A 66 3.68 -6.78 -10.15
C HIS A 66 2.27 -6.21 -10.39
N TRP A 67 2.00 -5.02 -9.86
CA TRP A 67 0.76 -4.30 -10.13
C TRP A 67 0.74 -3.79 -11.58
N LYS A 68 1.85 -3.19 -12.04
CA LYS A 68 2.05 -2.72 -13.41
C LYS A 68 1.83 -3.84 -14.43
N GLU A 69 2.43 -5.00 -14.20
CA GLU A 69 2.26 -6.18 -15.07
C GLU A 69 0.80 -6.65 -15.10
N THR A 70 0.10 -6.61 -13.97
CA THR A 70 -1.31 -7.00 -13.89
C THR A 70 -2.18 -6.04 -14.70
N LEU A 71 -2.00 -4.73 -14.52
CA LEU A 71 -2.74 -3.71 -15.28
C LEU A 71 -2.40 -3.74 -16.77
N ALA A 72 -1.13 -3.89 -17.13
CA ALA A 72 -0.71 -4.01 -18.52
C ALA A 72 -1.35 -5.23 -19.19
N LYS A 73 -1.41 -6.39 -18.52
CA LYS A 73 -2.11 -7.57 -19.05
C LYS A 73 -3.61 -7.31 -19.25
N GLN A 74 -4.26 -6.61 -18.32
CA GLN A 74 -5.67 -6.27 -18.41
C GLN A 74 -5.98 -5.28 -19.54
N ASP A 75 -5.12 -4.28 -19.74
CA ASP A 75 -5.27 -3.26 -20.77
C ASP A 75 -4.71 -3.71 -22.14
N GLY A 76 -4.10 -4.90 -22.22
CA GLY A 76 -3.66 -5.53 -23.46
C GLY A 76 -2.25 -5.16 -23.93
N GLY A 77 -1.37 -4.78 -23.01
CA GLY A 77 0.03 -4.41 -23.23
C GLY A 77 0.45 -3.20 -22.40
N ILE A 78 1.76 -3.00 -22.23
CA ILE A 78 2.26 -1.82 -21.51
C ILE A 78 2.02 -0.54 -22.31
N GLU A 79 2.12 -0.63 -23.63
CA GLU A 79 1.90 0.49 -24.56
C GLU A 79 0.45 0.98 -24.48
N LYS A 80 -0.51 0.06 -24.32
CA LYS A 80 -1.93 0.41 -24.17
C LYS A 80 -2.22 1.04 -22.81
N LEU A 81 -1.59 0.54 -21.75
CA LEU A 81 -1.69 1.15 -20.42
C LEU A 81 -1.16 2.60 -20.43
N GLU A 82 -0.01 2.83 -21.05
CA GLU A 82 0.58 4.17 -21.19
C GLU A 82 -0.29 5.09 -22.07
N ALA A 83 -0.80 4.57 -23.19
CA ALA A 83 -1.72 5.31 -24.07
C ALA A 83 -3.00 5.74 -23.33
N LYS A 84 -3.56 4.85 -22.49
CA LYS A 84 -4.74 5.15 -21.67
C LYS A 84 -4.47 6.28 -20.66
N VAL A 85 -3.28 6.31 -20.04
CA VAL A 85 -2.89 7.43 -19.15
C VAL A 85 -2.72 8.73 -19.93
N ALA A 86 -2.13 8.68 -21.13
CA ALA A 86 -2.02 9.84 -22.00
C ALA A 86 -3.41 10.35 -22.47
N GLU A 87 -4.33 9.45 -22.77
CA GLU A 87 -5.71 9.79 -23.13
C GLU A 87 -6.46 10.47 -21.98
N ILE A 88 -6.34 9.97 -20.76
CA ILE A 88 -6.90 10.62 -19.56
C ILE A 88 -6.35 12.04 -19.41
N SER A 89 -5.04 12.20 -19.60
CA SER A 89 -4.38 13.52 -19.51
C SER A 89 -4.90 14.49 -20.57
N LYS A 90 -5.06 14.03 -21.81
CA LYS A 90 -5.64 14.80 -22.90
C LYS A 90 -7.10 15.19 -22.61
N MET A 91 -7.91 14.23 -22.16
CA MET A 91 -9.30 14.44 -21.78
C MET A 91 -9.44 15.47 -20.64
N MET A 92 -8.54 15.44 -19.66
CA MET A 92 -8.51 16.45 -18.61
C MET A 92 -8.25 17.84 -19.18
N GLN A 93 -7.27 18.00 -20.07
CA GLN A 93 -6.96 19.27 -20.72
C GLN A 93 -8.13 19.79 -21.56
N GLU A 94 -8.75 18.94 -22.37
CA GLU A 94 -9.90 19.29 -23.20
C GLU A 94 -11.11 19.74 -22.37
N LYS A 95 -11.28 19.18 -21.18
CA LYS A 95 -12.33 19.56 -20.23
C LYS A 95 -11.94 20.73 -19.31
N GLY A 96 -10.78 21.34 -19.52
CA GLY A 96 -10.28 22.44 -18.67
C GLY A 96 -10.03 22.02 -17.22
N ILE A 97 -9.67 20.75 -17.00
CA ILE A 97 -9.32 20.19 -15.69
C ILE A 97 -7.79 20.20 -15.57
N GLN A 98 -7.28 20.89 -14.56
CA GLN A 98 -5.87 20.97 -14.23
C GLN A 98 -5.61 20.49 -12.80
N VAL A 99 -4.61 19.64 -12.59
CA VAL A 99 -4.12 19.34 -11.24
C VAL A 99 -3.27 20.50 -10.77
N ILE A 100 -3.68 21.19 -9.71
CA ILE A 100 -2.96 22.34 -9.16
C ILE A 100 -2.20 22.01 -7.87
N SER A 101 -2.58 20.93 -7.18
CA SER A 101 -1.90 20.44 -6.00
C SER A 101 -2.06 18.93 -5.90
N PHE A 102 -0.99 18.23 -5.54
CA PHE A 102 -1.00 16.83 -5.12
C PHE A 102 0.03 16.69 -4.01
N ARG A 103 -0.41 16.29 -2.82
CA ARG A 103 0.45 16.16 -1.64
C ARG A 103 -0.04 15.06 -0.69
N PRO A 104 0.85 14.51 0.16
CA PRO A 104 0.41 13.78 1.34
C PRO A 104 -0.53 14.65 2.19
N ASP A 105 -1.53 14.02 2.78
CA ASP A 105 -2.47 14.68 3.68
C ASP A 105 -1.79 14.90 5.06
N PRO A 106 -1.56 16.15 5.49
CA PRO A 106 -0.88 16.42 6.75
C PRO A 106 -1.73 16.10 7.98
N THR A 107 -3.04 15.91 7.80
CA THR A 107 -3.99 15.63 8.88
C THR A 107 -4.24 14.14 9.09
N ALA A 108 -3.83 13.31 8.13
CA ALA A 108 -4.12 11.89 8.14
C ALA A 108 -2.88 11.05 8.50
N LYS A 109 -3.12 9.95 9.22
CA LYS A 109 -2.06 9.05 9.68
C LYS A 109 -1.59 8.12 8.56
N VAL A 110 -0.27 8.00 8.40
CA VAL A 110 0.35 6.96 7.56
C VAL A 110 0.24 5.61 8.27
N THR A 111 -0.22 4.59 7.57
CA THR A 111 -0.32 3.22 8.09
C THR A 111 0.76 2.36 7.46
N ALA A 112 1.56 1.67 8.28
CA ALA A 112 2.71 0.92 7.80
C ALA A 112 2.61 -0.58 8.07
N TYR A 113 3.16 -1.35 7.14
CA TYR A 113 3.22 -2.79 7.17
C TYR A 113 4.59 -3.29 6.75
N GLU A 114 5.01 -4.37 7.39
CA GLU A 114 6.13 -5.18 6.93
C GLU A 114 5.59 -6.32 6.07
N VAL A 115 6.08 -6.42 4.83
CA VAL A 115 5.56 -7.36 3.83
C VAL A 115 6.67 -8.13 3.13
N THR A 116 6.27 -9.15 2.38
CA THR A 116 7.16 -10.08 1.66
C THR A 116 8.04 -10.88 2.63
N PRO A 117 7.52 -11.99 3.19
CA PRO A 117 8.29 -12.82 4.09
C PRO A 117 9.48 -13.42 3.34
N GLY A 118 10.61 -13.49 4.03
CA GLY A 118 11.85 -14.06 3.56
C GLY A 118 12.58 -14.76 4.70
N LYS A 119 13.66 -15.43 4.35
CA LYS A 119 14.53 -16.15 5.28
C LYS A 119 15.89 -15.48 5.27
N GLU A 120 16.44 -15.27 6.46
CA GLU A 120 17.81 -14.81 6.66
C GLU A 120 18.52 -15.77 7.61
N VAL A 121 19.74 -16.16 7.27
CA VAL A 121 20.54 -17.03 8.13
C VAL A 121 21.42 -16.15 9.00
N VAL A 122 21.18 -16.20 10.30
CA VAL A 122 21.93 -15.44 11.31
C VAL A 122 22.79 -16.42 12.12
N GLN A 123 24.04 -16.04 12.40
CA GLN A 123 24.91 -16.79 13.30
C GLN A 123 24.55 -16.44 14.74
N GLU A 124 23.91 -17.37 15.45
CA GLU A 124 23.62 -17.22 16.89
C GLU A 124 24.34 -18.33 17.66
N GLY A 125 25.25 -17.92 18.56
CA GLY A 125 26.03 -18.88 19.36
C GLY A 125 26.90 -19.84 18.52
N GLY A 126 27.38 -19.40 17.35
CA GLY A 126 28.19 -20.22 16.44
C GLY A 126 27.40 -21.24 15.61
N LYS A 127 26.06 -21.18 15.62
CA LYS A 127 25.18 -21.98 14.76
C LYS A 127 24.42 -21.08 13.79
N ALA A 128 24.30 -21.55 12.55
CA ALA A 128 23.44 -20.94 11.55
C ALA A 128 21.98 -21.19 11.91
N VAL A 129 21.25 -20.11 12.27
CA VAL A 129 19.83 -20.14 12.59
C VAL A 129 19.08 -19.38 11.51
N GLU A 130 18.08 -20.02 10.92
CA GLU A 130 17.21 -19.39 9.93
C GLU A 130 16.12 -18.58 10.63
N LYS A 131 16.06 -17.27 10.35
CA LYS A 131 15.06 -16.35 10.88
C LYS A 131 14.12 -15.87 9.78
N LEU A 132 12.85 -15.75 10.13
CA LEU A 132 11.85 -15.10 9.28
C LEU A 132 12.05 -13.58 9.36
N ILE A 133 12.23 -12.96 8.20
CA ILE A 133 12.33 -11.51 8.06
C ILE A 133 11.33 -11.00 7.03
N TYR A 134 10.92 -9.74 7.17
CA TYR A 134 10.17 -9.05 6.13
C TYR A 134 11.11 -8.17 5.32
N LYS A 135 11.10 -8.32 3.99
CA LYS A 135 12.05 -7.65 3.09
C LYS A 135 11.62 -6.27 2.65
N LYS A 136 10.32 -5.96 2.70
CA LYS A 136 9.75 -4.72 2.15
C LYS A 136 8.92 -3.97 3.17
N TRP A 137 8.94 -2.65 3.03
CA TRP A 137 7.98 -1.73 3.62
C TRP A 137 6.80 -1.54 2.67
N LEU A 138 5.58 -1.54 3.21
CA LEU A 138 4.36 -1.08 2.55
C LEU A 138 3.68 -0.04 3.42
N LEU A 139 3.57 1.19 2.92
CA LEU A 139 2.96 2.30 3.64
C LEU A 139 1.75 2.80 2.86
N ILE A 140 0.61 2.92 3.54
CA ILE A 140 -0.56 3.63 3.04
C ILE A 140 -0.37 5.10 3.42
N VAL A 141 -0.19 5.94 2.41
CA VAL A 141 0.02 7.39 2.55
C VAL A 141 -1.22 8.11 2.02
N PRO A 142 -2.10 8.64 2.89
CA PRO A 142 -3.23 9.45 2.46
C PRO A 142 -2.77 10.71 1.72
N THR A 143 -3.55 11.15 0.73
CA THR A 143 -3.24 12.28 -0.14
C THR A 143 -4.41 13.24 -0.26
N VAL A 144 -4.08 14.50 -0.53
CA VAL A 144 -5.01 15.54 -0.95
C VAL A 144 -4.59 16.03 -2.33
N THR A 145 -5.53 16.02 -3.27
CA THR A 145 -5.36 16.51 -4.64
C THR A 145 -6.36 17.61 -4.90
N GLU A 146 -5.89 18.75 -5.40
CA GLU A 146 -6.74 19.88 -5.78
C GLU A 146 -6.72 20.02 -7.29
N TYR A 147 -7.92 20.09 -7.86
CA TYR A 147 -8.16 20.28 -9.28
C TYR A 147 -8.77 21.64 -9.51
N ARG A 148 -8.24 22.39 -10.47
CA ARG A 148 -8.93 23.54 -11.04
C ARG A 148 -9.76 23.05 -12.22
N VAL A 149 -11.04 23.37 -12.23
CA VAL A 149 -11.97 23.00 -13.30
C VAL A 149 -12.56 24.26 -13.92
N SER A 150 -12.41 24.41 -15.23
CA SER A 150 -13.12 25.41 -16.02
C SER A 150 -14.53 24.91 -16.31
N LEU A 151 -15.52 25.56 -15.71
CA LEU A 151 -16.92 25.31 -16.02
C LEU A 151 -17.36 26.16 -17.22
N PRO A 152 -18.11 25.57 -18.17
CA PRO A 152 -18.60 26.30 -19.31
C PRO A 152 -19.50 27.46 -18.85
N ALA A 153 -19.44 28.56 -19.61
CA ALA A 153 -20.33 29.69 -19.42
C ALA A 153 -21.79 29.28 -19.58
N GLU A 154 -22.62 29.56 -18.58
CA GLU A 154 -24.08 29.52 -18.76
C GLU A 154 -24.53 30.84 -19.40
N ARG A 155 -25.30 30.75 -20.50
CA ARG A 155 -26.03 31.85 -21.17
C ARG A 155 -25.47 33.26 -20.92
N GLY A 156 -24.41 33.63 -21.64
CA GLY A 156 -23.86 34.99 -21.66
C GLY A 156 -22.98 35.37 -20.46
N ALA A 157 -22.76 34.48 -19.50
CA ALA A 157 -21.79 34.68 -18.43
C ALA A 157 -20.35 34.36 -18.88
N ALA A 158 -19.36 34.83 -18.12
CA ALA A 158 -17.98 34.37 -18.28
C ALA A 158 -17.82 32.93 -17.73
N PRO A 159 -16.89 32.11 -18.27
CA PRO A 159 -16.52 30.82 -17.70
C PRO A 159 -16.12 30.97 -16.22
N ARG A 160 -16.55 30.03 -15.38
CA ARG A 160 -16.19 30.02 -13.96
C ARG A 160 -15.09 29.01 -13.69
N MET A 161 -14.22 29.32 -12.75
CA MET A 161 -13.18 28.40 -12.30
C MET A 161 -13.57 27.91 -10.91
N GLU A 162 -13.62 26.59 -10.72
CA GLU A 162 -13.85 25.97 -9.42
C GLU A 162 -12.62 25.16 -9.00
N VAL A 163 -12.34 25.18 -7.69
CA VAL A 163 -11.34 24.28 -7.10
C VAL A 163 -12.08 23.12 -6.44
N ILE A 164 -11.74 21.90 -6.86
CA ILE A 164 -12.28 20.68 -6.32
C ILE A 164 -11.17 19.97 -5.55
N THR A 165 -11.42 19.67 -4.28
CA THR A 165 -10.48 18.93 -3.43
C THR A 165 -10.91 17.48 -3.36
N THR A 166 -9.98 16.57 -3.64
CA THR A 166 -10.17 15.13 -3.51
C THR A 166 -9.21 14.58 -2.47
N ARG A 167 -9.71 13.74 -1.56
CA ARG A 167 -8.89 12.93 -0.67
C ARG A 167 -8.79 11.52 -1.24
N GLY A 168 -7.58 10.97 -1.19
CA GLY A 168 -7.27 9.61 -1.63
C GLY A 168 -6.08 9.06 -0.85
N PHE A 169 -5.37 8.10 -1.43
CA PHE A 169 -4.14 7.58 -0.85
C PHE A 169 -3.26 6.95 -1.93
N GLN A 170 -1.96 6.83 -1.63
CA GLN A 170 -1.01 6.03 -2.39
C GLN A 170 -0.51 4.90 -1.49
N VAL A 171 -0.38 3.69 -2.04
CA VAL A 171 0.34 2.60 -1.39
C VAL A 171 1.80 2.66 -1.84
N ALA A 172 2.68 3.14 -0.97
CA ALA A 172 4.11 3.26 -1.21
C ALA A 172 4.83 1.97 -0.77
N ILE A 173 5.59 1.34 -1.67
CA ILE A 173 6.29 0.08 -1.44
C ILE A 173 7.79 0.26 -1.75
N SER A 174 8.65 -0.15 -0.83
CA SER A 174 10.11 -0.10 -0.96
C SER A 174 10.75 -1.34 -0.36
N ASP A 175 11.89 -1.78 -0.90
CA ASP A 175 12.78 -2.66 -0.15
C ASP A 175 13.30 -1.94 1.10
N LYS A 176 13.46 -2.69 2.19
CA LYS A 176 14.06 -2.14 3.41
C LYS A 176 15.49 -1.67 3.12
N GLY A 177 15.83 -0.47 3.59
CA GLY A 177 17.16 0.11 3.44
C GLY A 177 17.46 0.76 2.08
N ARG A 178 16.56 0.67 1.10
CA ARG A 178 16.80 1.23 -0.26
C ARG A 178 16.12 2.57 -0.52
N ASN A 179 14.99 2.85 0.15
CA ASN A 179 14.17 4.05 -0.06
C ASN A 179 13.78 4.28 -1.53
N ASP A 180 13.73 3.22 -2.33
CA ASP A 180 13.38 3.23 -3.75
C ASP A 180 11.88 2.96 -3.92
N TRP A 181 11.09 3.97 -3.55
CA TRP A 181 9.65 3.86 -3.49
C TRP A 181 9.00 3.67 -4.87
N THR A 182 8.11 2.69 -4.92
CA THR A 182 7.15 2.44 -5.99
C THR A 182 5.73 2.57 -5.45
N PHE A 183 4.74 2.74 -6.32
CA PHE A 183 3.39 3.11 -5.90
C PHE A 183 2.30 2.23 -6.51
N ILE A 184 1.22 2.08 -5.75
CA ILE A 184 -0.09 1.70 -6.26
C ILE A 184 -1.04 2.85 -5.93
N ASP A 185 -1.75 3.34 -6.95
CA ASP A 185 -2.78 4.36 -6.74
C ASP A 185 -3.98 3.76 -6.00
N GLY A 186 -4.39 4.41 -4.90
CA GLY A 186 -5.47 3.96 -4.04
C GLY A 186 -6.84 3.95 -4.72
N SER A 187 -7.02 4.72 -5.81
CA SER A 187 -8.30 4.83 -6.53
C SER A 187 -8.84 3.52 -7.08
N GLY A 188 -7.96 2.57 -7.41
CA GLY A 188 -8.32 1.24 -7.89
C GLY A 188 -7.96 0.09 -6.94
N ALA A 189 -7.36 0.38 -5.79
CA ALA A 189 -6.83 -0.64 -4.89
C ALA A 189 -7.91 -1.17 -3.94
N ARG A 190 -8.05 -2.50 -3.87
CA ARG A 190 -8.88 -3.19 -2.87
C ARG A 190 -7.98 -3.98 -1.92
N VAL A 191 -8.45 -4.20 -0.69
CA VAL A 191 -7.74 -5.04 0.29
C VAL A 191 -7.43 -6.43 -0.28
N SER A 192 -8.38 -7.02 -1.02
CA SER A 192 -8.18 -8.31 -1.69
C SER A 192 -7.02 -8.29 -2.69
N ASP A 193 -6.88 -7.20 -3.45
CA ASP A 193 -5.83 -7.10 -4.46
C ASP A 193 -4.46 -6.89 -3.81
N LEU A 194 -4.39 -6.07 -2.77
CA LEU A 194 -3.17 -5.89 -1.98
C LEU A 194 -2.74 -7.19 -1.30
N ARG A 195 -3.67 -7.98 -0.76
CA ARG A 195 -3.38 -9.29 -0.15
C ARG A 195 -2.90 -10.32 -1.17
N ARG A 196 -3.37 -10.26 -2.42
CA ARG A 196 -2.85 -11.13 -3.49
C ARG A 196 -1.37 -10.84 -3.80
N LEU A 197 -0.95 -9.59 -3.68
CA LEU A 197 0.46 -9.19 -3.83
C LEU A 197 1.28 -9.46 -2.56
N PHE A 198 0.65 -9.26 -1.39
CA PHE A 198 1.30 -9.28 -0.08
C PHE A 198 0.45 -10.11 0.89
N ILE A 199 0.66 -11.43 0.85
CA ILE A 199 -0.16 -12.41 1.59
C ILE A 199 -0.19 -12.22 3.11
N THR A 200 0.80 -11.50 3.66
CA THR A 200 0.96 -11.24 5.09
C THR A 200 0.17 -10.03 5.59
N LEU A 201 -0.45 -9.24 4.70
CA LEU A 201 -1.34 -8.16 5.11
C LEU A 201 -2.54 -8.72 5.88
N PRO A 202 -3.18 -7.96 6.79
CA PRO A 202 -4.38 -8.41 7.51
C PRO A 202 -5.65 -8.34 6.65
N GLU A 203 -6.64 -9.20 6.93
CA GLU A 203 -7.93 -9.24 6.19
C GLU A 203 -8.81 -8.03 6.50
N ASN A 204 -8.74 -7.57 7.75
CA ASN A 204 -9.48 -6.44 8.28
C ASN A 204 -8.71 -5.12 8.17
N MET A 205 -7.69 -5.05 7.29
CA MET A 205 -7.03 -3.79 6.95
C MET A 205 -8.08 -2.77 6.49
N GLN A 206 -7.97 -1.54 7.00
CA GLN A 206 -8.79 -0.42 6.56
C GLN A 206 -7.99 0.43 5.58
N LEU A 207 -8.56 0.68 4.41
CA LEU A 207 -8.03 1.64 3.45
C LEU A 207 -8.69 3.01 3.68
N PRO A 208 -7.95 4.12 3.54
CA PRO A 208 -8.55 5.45 3.60
C PRO A 208 -9.69 5.61 2.60
N GLU A 209 -10.76 6.27 3.01
CA GLU A 209 -11.86 6.59 2.11
C GLU A 209 -11.43 7.58 1.03
N ILE A 210 -11.97 7.39 -0.17
CA ILE A 210 -11.79 8.33 -1.28
C ILE A 210 -12.98 9.28 -1.27
N GLN A 211 -12.72 10.56 -1.06
CA GLN A 211 -13.76 11.56 -0.92
C GLN A 211 -13.52 12.71 -1.89
N ARG A 212 -14.57 13.13 -2.60
CA ARG A 212 -14.56 14.32 -3.46
C ARG A 212 -15.38 15.41 -2.79
N GLN A 213 -14.79 16.58 -2.61
CA GLN A 213 -15.44 17.76 -2.08
C GLN A 213 -15.29 18.90 -3.08
N ALA A 214 -16.42 19.48 -3.52
CA ALA A 214 -16.38 20.74 -4.24
C ALA A 214 -15.96 21.85 -3.26
N GLY A 215 -14.94 22.63 -3.58
CA GLY A 215 -14.57 23.79 -2.77
C GLY A 215 -15.70 24.79 -2.77
N LYS A 216 -16.18 25.19 -1.59
CA LYS A 216 -17.03 26.39 -1.47
C LYS A 216 -16.14 27.59 -1.74
N ASN A 217 -16.52 28.42 -2.72
CA ASN A 217 -15.88 29.70 -2.98
C ASN A 217 -15.76 30.49 -1.67
N GLN A 218 -14.54 30.87 -1.29
CA GLN A 218 -14.30 32.01 -0.40
C GLN A 218 -14.29 33.29 -1.23
#